data_AF-A0A497LUN4-F1
#
_entry.id   AF-A0A497LUN4-F1
#
_cell.length_a   1.000
_cell.length_b   1.000
_cell.length_c   1.000
_cell.angle_alpha   90.00
_cell.angle_beta   90.00
_cell.angle_gamma   90.00
#
_symmetry.space_group_name_H-M   'P 1'
#
loop_
_entity.id
_entity.type
_entity.pdbx_description
1 polymer ?
#
loop_
_entity_poly.entity_id
_entity_poly.type
_entity_poly.pdbx_seq_one_letter_code
_entity_poly.pdbx_strand_id
1 'polypeptide(L)'
;MCGIFGCILRKGLAAPLIHEGLKRLEYRGYDSVGVATLDGGVLHVRKDAGKIDEVAERLGFDEMPGVVGVGHTRWATHGAPTMVNAHPHVDCGGVVAVVHNGVIENFQELRRELEEAGHRFVSKTDTEVIPH
;
A
#
# COMPACT_ATOMS: atom_id res chain seq x y z
N MET A 1 10.73 10.06 5.09
CA MET A 1 10.21 10.37 3.73
C MET A 1 9.94 9.06 3.02
N CYS A 2 8.70 8.65 2.80
CA CYS A 2 8.31 7.33 2.28
C CYS A 2 8.97 6.90 0.94
N GLY A 3 8.83 5.62 0.58
CA GLY A 3 9.31 5.01 -0.68
C GLY A 3 8.18 4.33 -1.47
N ILE A 4 8.18 4.47 -2.80
CA ILE A 4 7.28 3.77 -3.71
C ILE A 4 8.14 3.00 -4.72
N PHE A 5 7.76 1.75 -4.98
CA PHE A 5 8.30 0.98 -6.09
C PHE A 5 7.17 0.22 -6.77
N GLY A 6 7.15 0.18 -8.10
CA GLY A 6 6.20 -0.61 -8.87
C GLY A 6 6.83 -1.11 -10.15
N CYS A 7 6.34 -2.25 -10.65
CA CYS A 7 6.85 -2.83 -11.87
C CYS A 7 5.77 -3.61 -12.63
N ILE A 8 6.01 -3.76 -13.94
CA ILE A 8 5.22 -4.55 -14.87
C ILE A 8 6.19 -5.47 -15.59
N LEU A 9 5.96 -6.77 -15.51
CA LEU A 9 6.79 -7.81 -16.12
C LEU A 9 6.07 -8.46 -17.30
N ARG A 10 6.85 -9.08 -18.19
CA ARG A 10 6.28 -9.94 -19.26
C ARG A 10 5.90 -11.33 -18.74
N LYS A 11 6.59 -11.82 -17.71
CA LYS A 11 6.42 -13.14 -17.08
C LYS A 11 7.04 -13.13 -15.68
N GLY A 12 6.64 -14.08 -14.83
CA GLY A 12 7.17 -14.23 -13.46
C GLY A 12 6.31 -13.51 -12.42
N LEU A 13 6.87 -13.30 -11.24
CA LEU A 13 6.21 -12.63 -10.11
C LEU A 13 6.78 -11.22 -9.93
N ALA A 14 5.92 -10.22 -9.84
CA ALA A 14 6.32 -8.84 -9.59
C ALA A 14 6.77 -8.61 -8.14
N ALA A 15 6.13 -9.30 -7.18
CA ALA A 15 6.32 -9.04 -5.76
C ALA A 15 7.76 -9.19 -5.24
N PRO A 16 8.55 -10.22 -5.64
CA PRO A 16 9.97 -10.30 -5.23
C PRO A 16 10.81 -9.09 -5.68
N LEU A 17 10.55 -8.56 -6.88
CA LEU A 17 11.26 -7.37 -7.37
C LEU A 17 10.80 -6.11 -6.64
N ILE A 18 9.52 -6.04 -6.27
CA ILE A 18 8.99 -4.93 -5.47
C ILE A 18 9.60 -4.97 -4.08
N HIS A 19 9.65 -6.14 -3.43
CA HIS A 19 10.30 -6.34 -2.15
C HIS A 19 11.76 -5.84 -2.18
N GLU A 20 12.58 -6.33 -3.10
CA GLU A 20 13.97 -5.87 -3.25
C GLU A 20 14.09 -4.38 -3.57
N GLY A 21 13.18 -3.84 -4.41
CA GLY A 21 13.11 -2.42 -4.71
C GLY A 21 12.82 -1.57 -3.47
N LEU A 22 11.88 -2.01 -2.65
CA LEU A 22 11.51 -1.35 -1.40
C LEU A 22 12.61 -1.46 -0.34
N LYS A 23 13.39 -2.55 -0.28
CA LYS A 23 14.56 -2.66 0.62
C LYS A 23 15.56 -1.54 0.38
N ARG A 24 15.81 -1.21 -0.89
CA ARG A 24 16.67 -0.08 -1.28
C ARG A 24 16.09 1.28 -0.89
N LEU A 25 14.80 1.35 -0.58
CA LEU A 25 14.08 2.53 -0.14
C LEU A 25 13.75 2.50 1.38
N GLU A 26 14.28 1.54 2.15
CA GLU A 26 13.95 1.42 3.58
C GLU A 26 14.52 2.59 4.41
N TYR A 27 15.67 3.15 3.99
CA TYR A 27 16.26 4.35 4.61
C TYR A 27 15.34 5.58 4.61
N ARG A 28 14.29 5.53 3.79
CA ARG A 28 13.30 6.57 3.58
C ARG A 28 12.10 6.43 4.55
N GLY A 29 11.70 5.21 4.90
CA GLY A 29 10.65 4.91 5.87
C GLY A 29 10.63 3.44 6.25
N TYR A 30 10.36 3.14 7.53
CA TYR A 30 10.48 1.79 8.10
C TYR A 30 9.38 1.47 9.13
N ASP A 31 8.35 2.32 9.26
CA ASP A 31 7.30 2.11 10.26
C ASP A 31 6.30 1.01 9.82
N SER A 32 6.08 0.90 8.51
CA SER A 32 5.23 -0.11 7.89
C SER A 32 5.57 -0.29 6.42
N VAL A 33 5.17 -1.43 5.86
CA VAL A 33 5.41 -1.81 4.46
C VAL A 33 4.18 -2.54 3.92
N GLY A 34 3.95 -2.45 2.62
CA GLY A 34 2.99 -3.29 1.94
C GLY A 34 3.20 -3.39 0.44
N VAL A 35 2.60 -4.42 -0.14
CA VAL A 35 2.63 -4.74 -1.57
C VAL A 35 1.20 -5.05 -2.03
N ALA A 36 0.87 -4.60 -3.23
CA ALA A 36 -0.27 -5.04 -4.01
C ALA A 36 0.19 -5.60 -5.35
N THR A 37 -0.39 -6.73 -5.76
CA THR A 37 -0.21 -7.32 -7.09
C THR A 37 -1.55 -7.62 -7.75
N LEU A 38 -1.56 -7.68 -9.08
CA LEU A 38 -2.74 -8.01 -9.88
C LEU A 38 -2.49 -9.31 -10.64
N ASP A 39 -3.35 -10.30 -10.42
CA ASP A 39 -3.32 -11.59 -11.10
C ASP A 39 -4.72 -11.99 -11.56
N GLY A 40 -4.91 -12.29 -12.85
CA GLY A 40 -6.23 -12.71 -13.36
C GLY A 40 -7.38 -11.72 -13.11
N GLY A 41 -7.10 -10.42 -12.90
CA GLY A 41 -8.10 -9.42 -12.52
C GLY A 41 -8.42 -9.38 -11.02
N VAL A 42 -7.75 -10.19 -10.20
CA VAL A 42 -7.87 -10.21 -8.75
C VAL A 42 -6.72 -9.42 -8.13
N LEU A 43 -7.07 -8.50 -7.24
CA LEU A 43 -6.13 -7.69 -6.49
C LEU A 43 -5.70 -8.43 -5.21
N HIS A 44 -4.41 -8.66 -5.07
CA HIS A 44 -3.82 -9.26 -3.87
C HIS A 44 -3.06 -8.19 -3.10
N VAL A 45 -3.37 -8.02 -1.81
CA VAL A 45 -2.72 -7.01 -0.95
C VAL A 45 -2.19 -7.68 0.31
N ARG A 46 -0.92 -7.41 0.64
CA ARG A 46 -0.30 -7.82 1.90
C ARG A 46 0.47 -6.62 2.48
N LYS A 47 0.18 -6.26 3.72
CA LYS A 47 0.75 -5.09 4.38
C LYS A 47 0.73 -5.25 5.89
N ASP A 48 1.69 -4.68 6.58
CA ASP A 48 1.72 -4.63 8.04
C ASP A 48 2.63 -3.52 8.56
N ALA A 49 2.56 -3.26 9.87
CA ALA A 49 3.56 -2.48 10.59
C ALA A 49 4.84 -3.31 10.83
N GLY A 50 5.98 -2.64 10.82
CA GLY A 50 7.30 -3.23 11.02
C GLY A 50 8.24 -3.07 9.83
N LYS A 51 9.42 -3.66 9.98
CA LYS A 51 10.50 -3.62 9.00
C LYS A 51 10.22 -4.48 7.79
N ILE A 52 10.85 -4.16 6.67
CA ILE A 52 10.51 -4.77 5.40
C ILE A 52 10.69 -6.29 5.37
N ASP A 53 11.86 -6.78 5.78
CA ASP A 53 12.18 -8.21 5.74
C ASP A 53 11.29 -9.02 6.70
N GLU A 54 11.03 -8.49 7.90
CA GLU A 54 10.19 -9.14 8.91
C GLU A 54 8.73 -9.30 8.44
N VAL A 55 8.19 -8.25 7.79
CA VAL A 55 6.83 -8.28 7.26
C VAL A 55 6.75 -9.12 5.99
N ALA A 56 7.75 -9.03 5.11
CA ALA A 56 7.81 -9.79 3.87
C ALA A 56 7.88 -11.29 4.13
N GLU A 57 8.66 -11.74 5.12
CA GLU A 57 8.71 -13.13 5.56
C GLU A 57 7.39 -13.56 6.20
N ARG A 58 6.88 -12.80 7.19
CA ARG A 58 5.64 -13.13 7.91
C ARG A 58 4.42 -13.23 6.99
N LEU A 59 4.36 -12.38 5.97
CA LEU A 59 3.24 -12.33 5.03
C LEU A 59 3.56 -12.99 3.69
N GLY A 60 4.74 -13.56 3.49
CA GLY A 60 5.13 -14.27 2.25
C GLY A 60 5.11 -13.42 0.98
N PHE A 61 5.57 -12.15 1.02
CA PHE A 61 5.48 -11.21 -0.12
C PHE A 61 5.95 -11.82 -1.44
N ASP A 62 7.06 -12.56 -1.42
CA ASP A 62 7.69 -13.09 -2.63
C ASP A 62 6.83 -14.17 -3.35
N GLU A 63 5.79 -14.67 -2.69
CA GLU A 63 4.85 -15.65 -3.24
C GLU A 63 3.59 -15.00 -3.85
N MET A 64 3.44 -13.67 -3.75
CA MET A 64 2.25 -12.99 -4.27
C MET A 64 2.17 -13.13 -5.81
N PRO A 65 1.03 -13.57 -6.36
CA PRO A 65 0.89 -13.83 -7.78
C PRO A 65 0.80 -12.54 -8.59
N GLY A 66 1.05 -12.62 -9.90
CA GLY A 66 0.84 -11.51 -10.83
C GLY A 66 2.13 -10.88 -11.35
N VAL A 67 2.05 -10.39 -12.59
CA VAL A 67 3.16 -9.73 -13.31
C VAL A 67 3.16 -8.21 -13.14
N VAL A 68 2.14 -7.65 -12.48
CA VAL A 68 2.00 -6.23 -12.19
C VAL A 68 1.86 -6.04 -10.69
N GLY A 69 2.56 -5.06 -10.15
CA GLY A 69 2.35 -4.66 -8.76
C GLY A 69 3.00 -3.35 -8.38
N VAL A 70 2.66 -2.92 -7.17
CA VAL A 70 3.20 -1.73 -6.52
C VAL A 70 3.39 -2.02 -5.04
N GLY A 71 4.36 -1.38 -4.42
CA GLY A 71 4.56 -1.44 -2.99
C GLY A 71 5.04 -0.13 -2.41
N HIS A 72 5.04 -0.06 -1.09
CA HIS A 72 5.31 1.16 -0.35
C HIS A 72 6.05 0.87 0.96
N THR A 73 7.01 1.73 1.29
CA THR A 73 7.58 1.86 2.64
C THR A 73 7.15 3.18 3.24
N ARG A 74 6.62 3.14 4.46
CA ARG A 74 5.95 4.29 5.07
C ARG A 74 6.75 4.86 6.25
N TRP A 75 6.77 6.18 6.31
CA TRP A 75 7.08 6.97 7.50
C TRP A 75 5.80 7.64 7.95
N ALA A 76 5.30 7.32 9.14
CA ALA A 76 3.98 7.76 9.58
C ALA A 76 3.94 9.28 9.88
N THR A 77 3.13 10.03 9.13
CA THR A 77 2.82 11.45 9.39
C THR A 77 1.41 11.62 9.98
N HIS A 78 0.42 10.93 9.40
CA HIS A 78 -0.96 10.85 9.89
C HIS A 78 -1.32 9.43 10.30
N GLY A 79 -1.84 9.24 11.51
CA GLY A 79 -2.23 7.92 12.02
C GLY A 79 -1.05 7.04 12.44
N ALA A 80 -1.27 6.27 13.51
CA ALA A 80 -0.26 5.39 14.08
C ALA A 80 0.22 4.32 13.08
N PRO A 81 1.48 3.86 13.20
CA PRO A 81 2.01 2.78 12.36
C PRO A 81 1.33 1.46 12.72
N THR A 82 0.29 1.13 11.96
CA THR A 82 -0.56 -0.04 12.14
C THR A 82 -0.80 -0.66 10.77
N MET A 83 -1.15 -1.95 10.73
CA MET A 83 -1.49 -2.64 9.49
C MET A 83 -2.53 -1.86 8.65
N VAL A 84 -3.57 -1.35 9.30
CA VAL A 84 -4.68 -0.66 8.60
C VAL A 84 -4.21 0.64 7.94
N ASN A 85 -3.26 1.37 8.57
CA ASN A 85 -2.70 2.61 8.04
C ASN A 85 -1.49 2.39 7.12
N ALA A 86 -0.97 1.17 7.00
CA ALA A 86 0.06 0.86 6.02
C ALA A 86 -0.53 1.01 4.61
N HIS A 87 0.29 1.44 3.65
CA HIS A 87 -0.08 1.39 2.24
C HIS A 87 0.19 -0.03 1.72
N PRO A 88 -0.49 -0.49 0.65
CA PRO A 88 -1.50 0.21 -0.15
C PRO A 88 -2.86 0.39 0.55
N HIS A 89 -3.60 1.45 0.18
CA HIS A 89 -5.02 1.62 0.49
C HIS A 89 -5.87 1.07 -0.65
N VAL A 90 -7.03 0.50 -0.33
CA VAL A 90 -7.94 -0.11 -1.30
C VAL A 90 -9.31 0.56 -1.25
N ASP A 91 -10.04 0.50 -2.35
CA ASP A 91 -11.40 0.99 -2.44
C ASP A 91 -12.40 0.06 -1.72
N CYS A 92 -13.67 0.46 -1.68
CA CYS A 92 -14.73 -0.34 -1.05
C CYS A 92 -14.91 -1.73 -1.68
N GLY A 93 -14.63 -1.87 -2.98
CA GLY A 93 -14.75 -3.11 -3.74
C GLY A 93 -13.50 -3.98 -3.74
N GLY A 94 -12.36 -3.46 -3.27
CA GLY A 94 -11.08 -4.18 -3.30
C GLY A 94 -10.55 -4.43 -4.72
N VAL A 95 -10.85 -3.54 -5.66
CA VAL A 95 -10.46 -3.62 -7.08
C VAL A 95 -9.42 -2.56 -7.47
N VAL A 96 -9.23 -1.52 -6.65
CA VAL A 96 -8.20 -0.49 -6.81
C VAL A 96 -7.27 -0.49 -5.60
N ALA A 97 -5.95 -0.45 -5.82
CA ALA A 97 -4.94 -0.20 -4.79
C ALA A 97 -4.14 1.05 -5.10
N VAL A 98 -3.94 1.90 -4.09
CA VAL A 98 -3.18 3.15 -4.18
C VAL A 98 -2.07 3.18 -3.13
N VAL A 99 -0.90 3.66 -3.56
CA VAL A 99 0.20 4.08 -2.69
C VAL A 99 0.48 5.55 -2.95
N HIS A 100 0.91 6.28 -1.93
CA HIS A 100 1.11 7.72 -2.02
C HIS A 100 2.30 8.19 -1.18
N ASN A 101 3.05 9.14 -1.72
CA ASN A 101 4.09 9.87 -1.03
C ASN A 101 3.75 11.37 -1.10
N GLY A 102 3.29 11.93 0.00
CA GLY A 102 2.84 13.31 0.06
C GLY A 102 1.87 13.51 1.21
N VAL A 103 1.13 14.62 1.17
CA VAL A 103 0.03 14.91 2.08
C VAL A 103 -1.15 15.43 1.26
N ILE A 104 -2.33 14.88 1.47
CA ILE A 104 -3.59 15.43 0.92
C ILE A 104 -4.17 16.40 1.93
N GLU A 105 -3.96 17.70 1.73
CA GLU A 105 -4.27 18.73 2.74
C GLU A 105 -5.75 18.84 3.08
N ASN A 106 -6.64 18.58 2.11
CA ASN A 106 -8.09 18.65 2.28
C ASN A 106 -8.75 17.27 2.50
N PHE A 107 -8.01 16.25 2.93
CA PHE A 107 -8.56 14.88 3.06
C PHE A 107 -9.76 14.76 4.01
N GLN A 108 -9.88 15.63 5.01
CA GLN A 108 -11.02 15.62 5.94
C GLN A 108 -12.33 16.02 5.24
N GLU A 109 -12.26 16.99 4.33
CA GLU A 109 -13.40 17.42 3.52
C GLU A 109 -13.80 16.32 2.54
N LEU A 110 -12.81 15.79 1.79
CA LEU A 110 -13.02 14.68 0.85
C LEU A 110 -13.60 13.44 1.53
N ARG A 111 -13.07 13.08 2.71
CA ARG A 111 -13.58 11.95 3.49
C ARG A 111 -15.04 12.14 3.87
N ARG A 112 -15.43 13.33 4.34
CA ARG A 112 -16.83 13.61 4.69
C ARG A 112 -17.75 13.47 3.48
N GLU A 113 -17.37 14.05 2.33
CA GLU A 113 -18.15 13.94 1.09
C GLU A 113 -18.31 12.49 0.63
N LEU A 114 -17.23 11.69 0.70
CA LEU A 114 -17.26 10.27 0.34
C LEU A 114 -18.08 9.44 1.35
N GLU A 115 -17.99 9.71 2.65
CA GLU A 115 -18.83 9.07 3.68
C GLU A 115 -20.32 9.38 3.46
N GLU A 116 -20.67 10.63 3.11
CA GLU A 116 -22.02 11.04 2.74
C GLU A 116 -22.52 10.35 1.46
N ALA A 117 -21.62 10.06 0.51
CA ALA A 117 -21.89 9.26 -0.68
C ALA A 117 -21.95 7.73 -0.42
N GLY A 118 -21.70 7.28 0.82
CA GLY A 118 -21.83 5.87 1.23
C GLY A 118 -20.51 5.07 1.24
N HIS A 119 -19.36 5.72 1.08
CA HIS A 119 -18.05 5.08 1.14
C HIS A 119 -17.67 4.76 2.60
N ARG A 120 -16.98 3.63 2.81
CA ARG A 120 -16.59 3.16 4.16
C ARG A 120 -15.09 3.16 4.36
N PHE A 121 -14.60 4.12 5.11
CA PHE A 121 -13.17 4.24 5.45
C PHE A 121 -12.80 3.34 6.63
N VAL A 122 -11.64 2.69 6.56
CA VAL A 122 -11.10 1.84 7.63
C VAL A 122 -9.84 2.43 8.26
N SER A 123 -9.09 3.26 7.54
CA SER A 123 -7.85 3.88 8.03
C SER A 123 -8.07 5.29 8.58
N LYS A 124 -7.01 5.81 9.18
CA LYS A 124 -6.92 7.22 9.64
C LYS A 124 -5.91 8.01 8.80
N THR A 125 -5.61 7.54 7.60
CA THR A 125 -4.66 8.20 6.70
C THR A 125 -5.40 9.14 5.76
N ASP A 126 -4.68 10.15 5.29
CA ASP A 126 -5.12 11.04 4.22
C ASP A 126 -5.23 10.32 2.87
N THR A 127 -4.38 9.32 2.64
CA THR A 127 -4.26 8.62 1.36
C THR A 127 -5.49 7.78 0.99
N GLU A 128 -6.23 7.27 1.97
CA GLU A 128 -7.41 6.43 1.72
C GLU A 128 -8.52 7.14 0.95
N VAL A 129 -8.57 8.47 0.92
CA VAL A 129 -9.56 9.20 0.09
C VAL A 129 -9.31 9.05 -1.42
N ILE A 130 -8.14 8.58 -1.85
CA ILE A 130 -7.78 8.47 -3.27
C ILE A 130 -8.41 7.22 -3.95
N PRO A 131 -8.36 6.01 -3.37
CA PRO A 131 -8.99 4.84 -3.99
C PRO A 131 -10.52 4.80 -3.82
N HIS A 132 -11.10 5.55 -2.88
CA HIS A 132 -12.54 5.60 -2.66
C HIS A 132 -13.24 6.43 -3.73
#